data_AF-A0A6A4RBJ3-F1
#
_entry.id   AF-A0A6A4RBJ3-F1
#
_cell.length_a   1.000
_cell.length_b   1.000
_cell.length_c   1.000
_cell.angle_alpha   90.00
_cell.angle_beta   90.00
_cell.angle_gamma   90.00
#
_symmetry.space_group_name_H-M   'P 1'
#
loop_
_entity.id
_entity.type
_entity.pdbx_description
1 polymer ?
#
loop_
_entity_poly.entity_id
_entity_poly.type
_entity_poly.pdbx_seq_one_letter_code
_entity_poly.pdbx_strand_id
1 'polypeptide(L)'
;MVILSDRQRHALPPSVEVLKLPYVAKGILERQCRYRRHAQLLDRWLVQHGGRFDLVYAHLHHAHQVVSRSRLAASAWYCLHADPVTGFLGNKRGLGRWMKRRKVRALYQGRRIITVSHGMLERLKTHFSIEPERGVGIHNPLDIERIQKLASDEVIDVPDNFLLYVGRMDLRQKR
;
A
#
# COMPACT_ATOMS: atom_id res chain seq x y z
N MET A 1 1.09 -6.68 -15.26
CA MET A 1 0.92 -6.61 -13.79
C MET A 1 1.70 -7.74 -13.13
N VAL A 2 2.60 -7.41 -12.19
CA VAL A 2 3.35 -8.41 -11.42
C VAL A 2 2.73 -8.60 -10.04
N ILE A 3 2.35 -9.83 -9.72
CA ILE A 3 1.79 -10.24 -8.42
C ILE A 3 2.89 -10.95 -7.63
N LEU A 4 3.28 -10.37 -6.50
CA LEU A 4 4.32 -10.93 -5.62
C LEU A 4 3.78 -12.00 -4.65
N SER A 5 2.66 -12.62 -4.99
CA SER A 5 2.01 -13.69 -4.23
C SER A 5 1.32 -14.68 -5.18
N ASP A 6 0.90 -15.80 -4.64
CA ASP A 6 0.09 -16.83 -5.30
C ASP A 6 -1.36 -16.39 -5.52
N ARG A 7 -1.86 -15.54 -4.62
CA ARG A 7 -3.26 -15.08 -4.60
C ARG A 7 -3.53 -13.98 -5.62
N GLN A 8 -4.51 -14.23 -6.49
CA GLN A 8 -5.21 -13.23 -7.30
C GLN A 8 -6.70 -13.34 -6.98
N ARG A 9 -7.33 -12.25 -6.52
CA ARG A 9 -8.74 -12.25 -6.09
C ARG A 9 -9.72 -11.83 -7.18
N HIS A 10 -9.25 -11.06 -8.15
CA HIS A 10 -10.10 -10.47 -9.17
C HIS A 10 -9.67 -10.97 -10.55
N ALA A 11 -10.65 -11.27 -11.39
CA ALA A 11 -10.43 -11.43 -12.82
C ALA A 11 -9.97 -10.08 -13.39
N LEU A 12 -8.92 -10.11 -14.20
CA LEU A 12 -8.41 -8.93 -14.88
C LEU A 12 -8.80 -9.02 -16.36
N PRO A 13 -8.98 -7.89 -17.05
CA PRO A 13 -9.23 -7.89 -18.48
C PRO A 13 -8.15 -8.67 -19.25
N PRO A 14 -8.48 -9.36 -20.36
CA PRO A 14 -7.51 -10.15 -21.13
C PRO A 14 -6.32 -9.35 -21.67
N SER A 15 -6.48 -8.03 -21.83
CA SER A 15 -5.42 -7.12 -22.26
C SER A 15 -4.32 -6.89 -21.21
N VAL A 16 -4.57 -7.27 -19.95
CA VAL A 16 -3.59 -7.12 -18.88
C VAL A 16 -2.78 -8.40 -18.77
N GLU A 17 -1.52 -8.34 -19.19
CA GLU A 17 -0.58 -9.43 -18.92
C GLU A 17 -0.37 -9.56 -17.40
N VAL A 18 -0.58 -10.76 -16.84
CA VAL A 18 -0.42 -11.02 -15.40
C VAL A 18 0.66 -12.06 -15.18
N LEU A 19 1.65 -11.69 -14.38
CA LEU A 19 2.70 -12.59 -13.93
C LEU A 19 2.63 -12.76 -12.42
N LYS A 20 2.76 -14.00 -11.95
CA LYS A 20 2.92 -14.31 -10.52
C LYS A 20 4.37 -14.66 -10.22
N LEU A 21 4.97 -13.96 -9.26
CA LEU A 21 6.30 -14.22 -8.71
C LEU A 21 6.21 -14.41 -7.19
N PRO A 22 5.58 -15.47 -6.67
CA PRO A 22 5.54 -15.71 -5.24
C PRO A 22 6.93 -16.07 -4.71
N TYR A 23 7.24 -15.64 -3.48
CA TYR A 23 8.44 -16.07 -2.75
C TYR A 23 8.03 -16.60 -1.38
N VAL A 24 8.39 -17.86 -1.09
CA VAL A 24 8.16 -18.51 0.19
C VAL A 24 9.52 -18.81 0.83
N ALA A 25 9.77 -18.20 1.99
CA ALA A 25 10.98 -18.48 2.76
C ALA A 25 10.86 -19.85 3.44
N LYS A 26 11.87 -20.72 3.29
CA LYS A 26 11.91 -22.07 3.85
C LYS A 26 12.54 -22.15 5.24
N GLY A 27 13.22 -21.09 5.70
CA GLY A 27 13.91 -21.06 6.99
C GLY A 27 14.09 -19.66 7.59
N ILE A 28 14.69 -19.60 8.78
CA ILE A 28 14.86 -18.36 9.56
C ILE A 28 15.73 -17.33 8.82
N LEU A 29 16.89 -17.77 8.30
CA LEU A 29 17.80 -16.92 7.54
C LEU A 29 17.11 -16.32 6.30
N GLU A 30 16.37 -17.15 5.58
CA GLU A 30 15.62 -16.71 4.41
C GLU A 30 14.51 -15.72 4.77
N ARG A 31 13.86 -15.91 5.93
CA ARG A 31 12.80 -15.04 6.42
C ARG A 31 13.31 -13.65 6.79
N GLN A 32 14.54 -13.56 7.32
CA GLN A 32 15.20 -12.28 7.60
C GLN A 32 15.54 -11.53 6.30
N CYS A 33 16.01 -12.26 5.28
CA CYS A 33 16.37 -11.70 3.99
C CYS A 33 15.25 -11.71 2.95
N ARG A 34 14.00 -12.03 3.34
CA ARG A 34 12.91 -12.34 2.40
C ARG A 34 12.68 -11.27 1.34
N TYR A 35 12.69 -9.99 1.73
CA TYR A 35 12.42 -8.90 0.79
C TYR A 35 13.55 -8.72 -0.21
N ARG A 36 14.80 -8.95 0.23
CA ARG A 36 15.98 -8.90 -0.65
C ARG A 36 15.97 -10.08 -1.63
N ARG A 37 15.68 -11.29 -1.16
CA ARG A 37 15.60 -12.48 -2.02
C ARG A 37 14.44 -12.40 -3.01
N HIS A 38 13.30 -11.86 -2.58
CA HIS A 38 12.19 -11.60 -3.47
C HIS A 38 12.50 -10.51 -4.50
N ALA A 39 13.22 -9.45 -4.11
CA ALA A 39 13.70 -8.45 -5.04
C ALA A 39 14.65 -9.04 -6.08
N GLN A 40 15.54 -9.96 -5.69
CA GLN A 40 16.40 -10.69 -6.63
C GLN A 40 15.61 -11.59 -7.59
N LEU A 41 14.51 -12.19 -7.15
CA LEU A 41 13.61 -12.94 -8.05
C LEU A 41 12.97 -11.99 -9.08
N LEU A 42 12.46 -10.85 -8.62
CA LEU A 42 11.91 -9.81 -9.49
C LEU A 42 12.95 -9.30 -10.49
N ASP A 43 14.17 -8.98 -10.03
CA ASP A 43 15.26 -8.49 -10.87
C ASP A 43 15.69 -9.50 -11.93
N ARG A 44 15.76 -10.80 -11.60
CA ARG A 44 16.05 -11.84 -12.58
C ARG A 44 15.00 -11.89 -13.68
N TRP A 45 13.72 -11.80 -13.30
CA TRP A 45 12.63 -11.75 -14.27
C TRP A 45 12.72 -10.51 -15.16
N LEU A 46 12.97 -9.32 -14.58
CA LEU A 46 13.12 -8.07 -15.31
C LEU A 46 14.23 -8.12 -16.37
N VAL A 47 15.38 -8.70 -16.02
CA VAL A 47 16.52 -8.85 -16.93
C VAL A 47 16.17 -9.79 -18.09
N GLN A 48 15.49 -10.90 -17.81
CA GLN A 48 15.12 -11.88 -18.83
C GLN A 48 14.10 -11.34 -19.86
N HIS A 49 13.24 -10.42 -19.44
CA HIS A 49 12.13 -9.92 -20.27
C HIS A 49 12.41 -8.55 -20.90
N GLY A 50 13.61 -8.00 -20.71
CA GLY A 50 14.02 -6.71 -21.31
C GLY A 50 13.12 -5.52 -20.94
N GLY A 51 12.30 -5.65 -19.89
CA GLY A 51 11.19 -4.78 -19.61
C GLY A 51 11.64 -3.40 -19.13
N ARG A 52 11.70 -2.44 -20.05
CA ARG A 52 11.65 -1.02 -19.68
C ARG A 52 10.18 -0.67 -19.46
N PHE A 53 9.90 -0.08 -18.31
CA PHE A 53 8.57 0.40 -17.96
C PHE A 53 8.61 1.92 -17.91
N ASP A 54 7.70 2.57 -18.63
CA ASP A 54 7.54 4.03 -18.55
C ASP A 54 7.04 4.46 -17.16
N LEU A 55 6.30 3.57 -16.50
CA LEU A 55 5.66 3.83 -15.22
C LEU A 55 5.53 2.57 -14.38
N VAL A 56 5.89 2.69 -13.10
CA VAL A 56 5.86 1.57 -12.14
C VAL A 56 5.12 2.00 -10.89
N TYR A 57 4.10 1.23 -10.51
CA TYR A 57 3.36 1.41 -9.25
C TYR A 57 3.55 0.20 -8.33
N ALA A 58 4.03 0.45 -7.13
CA ALA A 58 4.11 -0.54 -6.07
C ALA A 58 2.91 -0.36 -5.15
N HIS A 59 2.04 -1.38 -5.08
CA HIS A 59 0.87 -1.38 -4.20
C HIS A 59 1.10 -2.30 -3.00
N LEU A 60 0.68 -1.83 -1.83
CA LEU A 60 0.78 -2.53 -0.54
C LEU A 60 2.22 -2.61 0.01
N HIS A 61 2.30 -2.72 1.35
CA HIS A 61 3.58 -2.66 2.05
C HIS A 61 4.58 -3.75 1.64
N HIS A 62 4.11 -4.94 1.26
CA HIS A 62 4.98 -6.00 0.81
C HIS A 62 5.69 -5.64 -0.49
N ALA A 63 4.94 -5.15 -1.49
CA ALA A 63 5.54 -4.70 -2.75
C ALA A 63 6.49 -3.53 -2.53
N HIS A 64 6.16 -2.59 -1.63
CA HIS A 64 7.06 -1.49 -1.30
C HIS A 64 8.42 -2.00 -0.81
N GLN A 65 8.44 -2.99 0.08
CA GLN A 65 9.68 -3.57 0.60
C GLN A 65 10.48 -4.32 -0.48
N VAL A 66 9.81 -5.00 -1.41
CA VAL A 66 10.48 -5.71 -2.50
C VAL A 66 11.03 -4.72 -3.53
N VAL A 67 10.18 -3.83 -4.02
CA VAL A 67 10.52 -2.85 -5.06
C VAL A 67 11.64 -1.92 -4.61
N SER A 68 11.65 -1.49 -3.34
CA SER A 68 12.72 -0.62 -2.81
C SER A 68 14.11 -1.26 -2.77
N ARG A 69 14.19 -2.58 -2.99
CA ARG A 69 15.42 -3.37 -3.01
C ARG A 69 15.70 -3.97 -4.39
N SER A 70 14.91 -3.59 -5.38
CA SER A 70 14.99 -4.05 -6.77
C SER A 70 15.54 -2.95 -7.68
N ARG A 71 15.79 -3.29 -8.94
CA ARG A 71 16.17 -2.34 -9.99
C ARG A 71 15.12 -1.26 -10.27
N LEU A 72 13.87 -1.47 -9.84
CA LEU A 72 12.76 -0.52 -10.04
C LEU A 72 12.71 0.58 -8.96
N ALA A 73 13.57 0.55 -7.94
CA ALA A 73 13.46 1.41 -6.76
C ALA A 73 13.49 2.92 -7.08
N ALA A 74 14.19 3.32 -8.14
CA ALA A 74 14.34 4.72 -8.56
C ALA A 74 13.18 5.23 -9.42
N SER A 75 12.52 4.36 -10.19
CA SER A 75 11.42 4.75 -11.08
C SER A 75 10.04 4.55 -10.46
N ALA A 76 9.93 3.70 -9.43
CA ALA A 76 8.66 3.31 -8.85
C ALA A 76 7.99 4.38 -7.98
N TRP A 77 6.67 4.46 -8.13
CA TRP A 77 5.75 5.14 -7.23
C TRP A 77 5.24 4.18 -6.17
N TYR A 78 5.26 4.63 -4.91
CA TYR A 78 4.81 3.84 -3.77
C TYR A 78 3.40 4.30 -3.37
N CYS A 79 2.41 3.42 -3.52
CA CYS A 79 1.00 3.74 -3.33
C CYS A 79 0.53 3.38 -1.91
N LEU A 80 0.33 4.39 -1.06
CA LEU A 80 -0.19 4.24 0.30
C LEU A 80 -1.72 4.42 0.32
N HIS A 81 -2.41 3.35 0.68
CA HIS A 81 -3.89 3.28 0.71
C HIS A 81 -4.51 3.52 2.10
N ALA A 82 -3.69 3.64 3.13
CA ALA A 82 -4.14 3.80 4.52
C ALA A 82 -3.29 4.81 5.26
N ASP A 83 -3.89 5.45 6.26
CA ASP A 83 -3.22 6.44 7.11
C ASP A 83 -1.88 5.88 7.65
N PRO A 84 -0.74 6.51 7.33
CA PRO A 84 0.57 5.97 7.69
C PRO A 84 0.81 5.96 9.20
N VAL A 85 0.22 6.90 9.95
CA VAL A 85 0.40 6.99 11.41
C VAL A 85 -0.25 5.79 12.07
N THR A 86 -1.54 5.58 11.81
CA THR A 86 -2.32 4.45 12.33
C THR A 86 -1.76 3.14 11.81
N GLY A 87 -1.51 3.06 10.49
CA GLY A 87 -1.05 1.84 9.82
C GLY A 87 0.33 1.35 10.25
N PHE A 88 1.28 2.25 10.55
CA PHE A 88 2.63 1.85 10.95
C PHE A 88 2.91 1.95 12.45
N LEU A 89 2.31 2.91 13.15
CA LEU A 89 2.65 3.25 14.53
C LEU A 89 1.54 2.98 15.55
N GLY A 90 0.31 2.63 15.12
CA GLY A 90 -0.86 2.52 16.00
C GLY A 90 -0.63 1.70 17.28
N ASN A 91 0.11 0.59 17.18
CA ASN A 91 0.36 -0.32 18.31
C ASN A 91 1.81 -0.27 18.81
N LYS A 92 2.54 0.82 18.55
CA LYS A 92 3.96 0.95 18.91
C LYS A 92 4.17 2.09 19.91
N ARG A 93 4.87 1.78 21.00
CA ARG A 93 5.24 2.70 22.09
C ARG A 93 6.77 2.76 22.28
N GLY A 94 7.26 3.80 22.93
CA GLY A 94 8.67 3.98 23.31
C GLY A 94 9.67 3.70 22.17
N LEU A 95 10.71 2.92 22.46
CA LEU A 95 11.78 2.56 21.52
C LEU A 95 11.25 1.83 20.28
N GLY A 96 10.23 0.97 20.44
CA GLY A 96 9.60 0.26 19.33
C GLY A 96 8.98 1.21 18.30
N ARG A 97 8.36 2.30 18.80
CA ARG A 97 7.82 3.37 17.94
C ARG A 97 8.94 4.11 17.22
N TRP A 98 10.01 4.47 17.92
CA TRP A 98 11.17 5.16 17.35
C TRP A 98 11.83 4.33 16.24
N MET A 99 12.13 3.06 16.49
CA MET A 99 12.70 2.15 15.49
C MET A 99 11.79 2.00 14.27
N LYS A 100 10.48 1.89 14.50
CA LYS A 100 9.51 1.76 13.41
C LYS A 100 9.44 3.05 12.57
N ARG A 101 9.47 4.23 13.19
CA ARG A 101 9.57 5.52 12.47
C ARG A 101 10.81 5.55 11.59
N ARG A 102 11.99 5.19 12.12
CA ARG A 102 13.24 5.13 11.34
C ARG A 102 13.15 4.18 10.16
N LYS A 103 12.57 2.98 10.34
CA LYS A 103 12.36 2.01 9.25
C LYS A 103 11.42 2.52 8.16
N VAL A 104 10.34 3.19 8.55
CA VAL A 104 9.37 3.78 7.62
C VAL A 104 10.02 4.93 6.86
N ARG A 105 10.77 5.80 7.55
CA ARG A 105 11.54 6.88 6.92
C ARG A 105 12.54 6.34 5.91
N ALA A 106 13.34 5.34 6.27
CA ALA A 106 14.29 4.72 5.35
C ALA A 106 13.65 4.12 4.09
N LEU A 107 12.38 3.68 4.17
CA LEU A 107 11.67 3.11 3.03
C LEU A 107 11.16 4.17 2.06
N TYR A 108 10.70 5.32 2.56
CA TYR A 108 9.93 6.30 1.77
C TYR A 108 10.63 7.66 1.59
N GLN A 109 11.67 7.97 2.35
CA GLN A 109 12.45 9.20 2.19
C GLN A 109 12.99 9.30 0.75
N GLY A 110 12.77 10.46 0.10
CA GLY A 110 13.23 10.71 -1.26
C GLY A 110 12.65 9.76 -2.30
N ARG A 111 11.48 9.15 -2.03
CA ARG A 111 10.76 8.31 -3.01
C ARG A 111 9.61 9.08 -3.62
N ARG A 112 9.11 8.58 -4.75
CA ARG A 112 7.87 9.03 -5.38
C ARG A 112 6.69 8.36 -4.70
N ILE A 113 5.75 9.13 -4.17
CA ILE A 113 4.69 8.63 -3.31
C ILE A 113 3.32 9.05 -3.85
N ILE A 114 2.40 8.10 -3.90
CA ILE A 114 0.97 8.36 -4.07
C ILE A 114 0.24 8.02 -2.78
N THR A 115 -0.67 8.87 -2.36
CA THR A 115 -1.59 8.63 -1.24
C THR A 115 -3.03 8.83 -1.68
N VAL A 116 -3.98 8.29 -0.91
CA VAL A 116 -5.42 8.48 -1.17
C VAL A 116 -5.93 9.89 -0.79
N SER A 117 -5.08 10.74 -0.22
CA SER A 117 -5.38 12.13 0.10
C SER A 117 -4.10 12.94 0.31
N HIS A 118 -4.16 14.25 0.07
CA HIS A 118 -3.07 15.18 0.40
C HIS A 118 -2.75 15.19 1.90
N GLY A 119 -3.76 15.09 2.77
CA GLY A 119 -3.55 15.03 4.21
C GLY A 119 -2.66 13.86 4.67
N MET A 120 -2.65 12.74 3.94
CA MET A 120 -1.74 11.63 4.23
C MET A 120 -0.27 11.94 3.90
N LEU A 121 0.00 12.75 2.88
CA LEU A 121 1.36 13.21 2.59
C LEU A 121 1.87 14.11 3.71
N GLU A 122 1.04 15.03 4.18
CA GLU A 122 1.40 15.91 5.30
C GLU A 122 1.66 15.10 6.58
N ARG A 123 0.87 14.07 6.85
CA ARG A 123 1.14 13.15 7.97
C ARG A 123 2.48 12.41 7.84
N LEU A 124 2.94 12.08 6.62
CA LEU A 124 4.28 11.50 6.43
C LEU A 124 5.37 12.51 6.82
N LYS A 125 5.24 13.77 6.43
CA LYS A 125 6.17 14.84 6.81
C LYS A 125 6.16 15.07 8.33
N THR A 126 4.99 15.36 8.91
CA THR A 126 4.87 15.72 10.33
C THR A 126 5.26 14.57 11.26
N HIS A 127 4.80 13.33 11.00
CA HIS A 127 4.99 12.23 11.94
C HIS A 127 6.20 11.36 11.65
N PHE A 128 6.75 11.37 10.45
CA PHE A 128 7.90 10.53 10.09
C PHE A 128 9.10 11.32 9.58
N SER A 129 8.97 12.64 9.40
CA SER A 129 10.00 13.51 8.81
C SER A 129 10.44 13.00 7.45
N ILE A 130 9.48 12.51 6.66
CA ILE A 130 9.68 12.02 5.30
C ILE A 130 9.42 13.16 4.34
N GLU A 131 10.41 13.47 3.52
CA GLU A 131 10.24 14.33 2.34
C GLU A 131 10.28 13.45 1.08
N PRO A 132 9.14 13.28 0.37
CA PRO A 132 9.11 12.58 -0.91
C PRO A 132 9.89 13.35 -1.99
N GLU A 133 10.47 12.65 -2.96
CA GLU A 133 11.00 13.29 -4.20
C GLU A 133 9.83 13.92 -4.97
N ARG A 134 8.71 13.20 -5.03
CA ARG A 134 7.43 13.66 -5.58
C ARG A 134 6.31 13.05 -4.75
N GLY A 135 5.28 13.83 -4.44
CA GLY A 135 4.11 13.38 -3.68
C GLY A 135 2.83 13.81 -4.37
N VAL A 136 1.90 12.88 -4.59
CA VAL A 136 0.60 13.17 -5.21
C VAL A 136 -0.52 12.52 -4.40
N GLY A 137 -1.54 13.32 -4.05
CA GLY A 137 -2.79 12.80 -3.50
C GLY A 137 -3.76 12.47 -4.62
N ILE A 138 -4.12 11.19 -4.79
CA ILE A 138 -5.14 10.73 -5.73
C ILE A 138 -6.30 10.19 -4.91
N HIS A 139 -7.40 10.94 -4.87
CA HIS A 139 -8.60 10.52 -4.13
C HIS A 139 -9.19 9.24 -4.73
N ASN A 140 -9.69 8.36 -3.87
CA ASN A 140 -10.40 7.17 -4.34
C ASN A 140 -11.62 7.60 -5.17
N PRO A 141 -11.87 6.96 -6.31
CA PRO A 141 -13.04 7.26 -7.11
C PRO A 141 -14.31 6.90 -6.34
N LEU A 142 -15.31 7.78 -6.41
CA LEU A 142 -16.65 7.56 -5.89
C LEU A 142 -17.64 7.68 -7.03
N ASP A 143 -18.55 6.73 -7.14
CA ASP A 143 -19.67 6.78 -8.08
C ASP A 143 -20.81 7.58 -7.44
N ILE A 144 -20.73 8.91 -7.55
CA ILE A 144 -21.63 9.84 -6.88
C ILE A 144 -23.07 9.64 -7.34
N GLU A 145 -23.28 9.45 -8.64
CA GLU A 145 -24.61 9.24 -9.22
C GLU A 145 -25.26 7.97 -8.68
N ARG A 146 -24.51 6.85 -8.65
CA ARG A 146 -25.01 5.61 -8.06
C ARG A 146 -25.31 5.75 -6.57
N ILE A 147 -24.45 6.45 -5.82
CA ILE A 147 -24.67 6.68 -4.37
C ILE A 147 -25.96 7.48 -4.16
N GLN A 148 -26.17 8.56 -4.92
CA GLN A 148 -27.36 9.40 -4.82
C GLN A 148 -28.63 8.62 -5.19
N LYS A 149 -28.57 7.79 -6.23
CA LYS A 149 -29.69 6.93 -6.62
C LYS A 149 -30.07 5.99 -5.48
N LEU A 150 -29.11 5.25 -4.92
CA LEU A 150 -29.34 4.33 -3.80
C LEU A 150 -29.80 5.03 -2.52
N ALA A 151 -29.36 6.28 -2.29
CA ALA A 151 -29.77 7.06 -1.14
C ALA A 151 -31.23 7.57 -1.24
N SER A 152 -31.82 7.53 -2.44
CA SER A 152 -33.21 7.94 -2.68
C SER A 152 -34.20 6.78 -2.53
N ASP A 153 -33.71 5.56 -2.37
CA ASP A 153 -34.54 4.39 -2.14
C ASP A 153 -35.21 4.49 -0.76
N GLU A 154 -36.47 4.09 -0.67
CA GLU A 154 -37.22 4.11 0.59
C GLU A 154 -36.60 3.16 1.62
N VAL A 155 -36.36 3.67 2.83
CA VAL A 155 -35.88 2.87 3.97
C VAL A 155 -37.03 2.72 4.95
N ILE A 156 -37.52 1.50 5.10
CA ILE A 156 -38.61 1.14 6.00
C ILE A 156 -38.05 0.93 7.42
N ASP A 157 -38.88 1.14 8.44
CA ASP A 157 -38.57 0.88 9.86
C ASP A 157 -37.41 1.72 10.45
N VAL A 158 -37.24 2.95 9.97
CA VAL A 158 -36.28 3.91 10.55
C VAL A 158 -36.94 4.65 11.73
N PRO A 159 -36.34 4.64 12.93
CA PRO A 159 -36.86 5.41 14.07
C PRO A 159 -36.86 6.92 13.78
N ASP A 160 -37.78 7.67 14.40
CA ASP A 160 -37.84 9.14 14.25
C ASP A 160 -36.54 9.84 14.67
N ASN A 161 -35.84 9.27 15.66
CA ASN A 161 -34.57 9.79 16.17
C ASN A 161 -33.56 8.67 16.35
N PHE A 162 -32.42 8.76 15.64
CA PHE A 162 -31.36 7.77 15.72
C PHE A 162 -29.97 8.41 15.58
N LEU A 163 -28.96 7.70 16.08
CA LEU A 163 -27.56 7.96 15.78
C LEU A 163 -27.05 6.84 14.88
N LEU A 164 -26.59 7.19 13.68
CA LEU A 164 -26.06 6.24 12.71
C LEU A 164 -24.52 6.26 12.74
N TYR A 165 -23.92 5.08 12.94
CA TYR A 165 -22.50 4.86 12.76
C TYR A 165 -22.26 3.92 11.57
N VAL A 166 -21.65 4.45 10.51
CA VAL A 166 -21.22 3.65 9.35
C VAL A 166 -19.71 3.51 9.38
N GLY A 167 -19.25 2.34 9.80
CA GLY A 167 -17.83 2.05 9.88
C GLY A 167 -17.59 0.63 10.37
N ARG A 168 -16.36 0.16 10.22
CA ARG A 168 -15.95 -1.07 10.90
C ARG A 168 -15.70 -0.74 12.36
N MET A 169 -16.45 -1.36 13.28
CA MET A 169 -16.10 -1.41 14.70
C MET A 169 -14.89 -2.34 14.91
N ASP A 170 -13.79 -2.06 14.22
CA ASP A 170 -12.56 -2.83 14.37
C ASP A 170 -11.87 -2.34 15.64
N LEU A 171 -12.12 -3.00 16.78
CA LEU A 171 -11.28 -2.96 18.01
C LEU A 171 -9.86 -3.55 17.76
N ARG A 172 -9.33 -3.47 16.54
CA ARG A 172 -8.05 -4.07 16.16
C ARG A 172 -6.89 -3.20 16.65
N GLN A 173 -6.71 -3.14 17.96
CA GLN A 173 -5.36 -3.22 18.52
C GLN A 173 -4.79 -4.57 18.05
N LYS A 174 -4.16 -4.62 16.87
CA LYS A 174 -3.27 -5.74 16.54
C LYS A 174 -2.25 -5.82 17.68
N ARG A 175 -2.43 -6.78 18.58
CA ARG A 175 -1.44 -7.26 19.54
C ARG A 175 -0.06 -7.36 18.87
#